data_AF-A0ABD6ASA3-F1
#
_entry.id   AF-A0ABD6ASA3-F1
#
_cell.length_a   1.000
_cell.length_b   1.000
_cell.length_c   1.000
_cell.angle_alpha   90.00
_cell.angle_beta   90.00
_cell.angle_gamma   90.00
#
_symmetry.space_group_name_H-M   'P 1'
#
loop_
_entity.id
_entity.type
_entity.pdbx_description
1 polymer ?
#
loop_
_entity_poly.entity_id
_entity_poly.type
_entity_poly.pdbx_seq_one_letter_code
_entity_poly.pdbx_strand_id
1 'polypeptide(L)'
;MRRSLVAAGATLALFLLVQLGALVLANPFVDAGYQTVENPSDPTNSVVYVGAILVATAFMLAAFKYDADVLIRGLVVFSGTWLSFYALSVVLPAAFTLAGYNGPAVVVALALAVALLVYPEWYVIDAVGVLMGMGAAALFGISFGLLPAILLLTVLAVYDAISVYGTEHMLSLASGVMDLKVPVVLVVPLTWSYSYLDGETATDGGEQDGEDGAVDGEDAMKASARERPEPADRDAFYIGLGDAVMPTVLVVSAGVFLEDTPALVENTVMTLPALTALVGTLVGLLVLVRFVMKGRAHAGLPLLNGGAIGGYLVGAVLAGVPLLEALGLAQYL
;
A
#
# COMPACT_ATOMS: atom_id res chain seq x y z
N MET A 1 -18.76 -9.46 -15.50
CA MET A 1 -17.56 -9.63 -16.36
C MET A 1 -16.97 -8.31 -16.89
N ARG A 2 -17.75 -7.39 -17.48
CA ARG A 2 -17.21 -6.06 -17.89
C ARG A 2 -16.80 -5.18 -16.70
N ARG A 3 -17.61 -5.11 -15.63
CA ARG A 3 -17.32 -4.27 -14.44
C ARG A 3 -16.07 -4.71 -13.69
N SER A 4 -15.88 -6.02 -13.50
CA SER A 4 -14.70 -6.57 -12.82
C SER A 4 -13.40 -6.35 -13.59
N LEU A 5 -13.44 -6.29 -14.93
CA LEU A 5 -12.27 -5.93 -15.73
C LEU A 5 -11.93 -4.44 -15.63
N VAL A 6 -12.94 -3.57 -15.53
CA VAL A 6 -12.73 -2.13 -15.29
C VAL A 6 -12.09 -1.91 -13.91
N ALA A 7 -12.59 -2.60 -12.87
CA ALA A 7 -12.00 -2.53 -11.55
C ALA A 7 -10.55 -3.03 -11.54
N ALA A 8 -10.28 -4.18 -12.17
CA ALA A 8 -8.92 -4.69 -12.33
C ALA A 8 -7.99 -3.68 -13.05
N GLY A 9 -8.49 -3.03 -14.11
CA GLY A 9 -7.77 -2.00 -14.84
C GLY A 9 -7.48 -0.75 -13.99
N ALA A 10 -8.46 -0.29 -13.21
CA ALA A 10 -8.29 0.83 -12.29
C ALA A 10 -7.30 0.51 -11.16
N THR A 11 -7.39 -0.69 -10.57
CA THR A 11 -6.39 -1.19 -9.60
C THR A 11 -4.98 -1.19 -10.19
N LEU A 12 -4.80 -1.70 -11.41
CA LEU A 12 -3.50 -1.67 -12.10
C LEU A 12 -3.01 -0.23 -12.31
N ALA A 13 -3.91 0.69 -12.68
CA ALA A 13 -3.57 2.09 -12.85
C ALA A 13 -3.11 2.72 -11.53
N LEU A 14 -3.76 2.44 -10.41
CA LEU A 14 -3.35 2.94 -9.09
C LEU A 14 -1.96 2.42 -8.70
N PHE A 15 -1.68 1.13 -8.90
CA PHE A 15 -0.36 0.54 -8.66
C PHE A 15 0.71 1.16 -9.55
N LEU A 16 0.38 1.41 -10.82
CA LEU A 16 1.28 2.08 -11.76
C LEU A 16 1.56 3.53 -11.35
N LEU A 17 0.54 4.27 -10.93
CA LEU A 17 0.72 5.65 -10.46
C LEU A 17 1.64 5.70 -9.26
N VAL A 18 1.43 4.85 -8.24
CA VAL A 18 2.32 4.77 -7.07
C VAL A 18 3.76 4.45 -7.48
N GLN A 19 3.96 3.44 -8.33
CA GLN A 19 5.29 3.01 -8.75
C GLN A 19 6.03 4.07 -9.57
N LEU A 20 5.38 4.62 -10.59
CA LEU A 20 5.98 5.63 -11.46
C LEU A 20 6.22 6.93 -10.70
N GLY A 21 5.29 7.35 -9.85
CA GLY A 21 5.46 8.53 -9.00
C GLY A 21 6.62 8.35 -8.01
N ALA A 22 6.76 7.18 -7.40
CA ALA A 22 7.88 6.90 -6.50
C ALA A 22 9.24 6.95 -7.22
N LEU A 23 9.33 6.40 -8.44
CA LEU A 23 10.53 6.48 -9.28
C LEU A 23 10.90 7.93 -9.66
N VAL A 24 9.90 8.77 -9.92
CA VAL A 24 10.12 10.20 -10.19
C VAL A 24 10.57 10.95 -8.94
N LEU A 25 10.05 10.60 -7.76
CA LEU A 25 10.40 11.24 -6.48
C LEU A 25 11.76 10.82 -5.93
N ALA A 26 12.32 9.69 -6.37
CA ALA A 26 13.55 9.12 -5.80
C ALA A 26 14.74 10.10 -5.82
N ASN A 27 15.11 10.63 -7.00
CA ASN A 27 16.22 11.59 -7.12
C ASN A 27 15.96 12.88 -6.31
N PRO A 28 14.80 13.57 -6.46
CA PRO A 28 14.51 14.74 -5.64
C PRO A 28 14.57 14.49 -4.13
N PHE A 29 14.21 13.29 -3.66
CA PHE A 29 14.29 12.95 -2.24
C PHE A 29 15.74 12.73 -1.77
N VAL A 30 16.59 12.12 -2.61
CA VAL A 30 18.03 12.01 -2.34
C VAL A 30 18.64 13.42 -2.27
N ASP A 31 18.33 14.27 -3.24
CA ASP A 31 18.83 15.66 -3.30
C ASP A 31 18.35 16.51 -2.11
N ALA A 32 17.13 16.27 -1.63
CA ALA A 32 16.56 16.93 -0.45
C ALA A 32 17.07 16.35 0.88
N GLY A 33 17.89 15.30 0.86
CA GLY A 33 18.44 14.66 2.05
C GLY A 33 17.40 13.90 2.87
N TYR A 34 16.36 13.36 2.23
CA TYR A 34 15.29 12.60 2.91
C TYR A 34 15.64 11.15 3.22
N GLN A 35 16.83 10.69 2.83
CA GLN A 35 17.32 9.38 3.21
C GLN A 35 17.49 9.30 4.74
N THR A 36 16.72 8.44 5.40
CA THR A 36 16.64 8.42 6.87
C THR A 36 17.62 7.46 7.54
N VAL A 37 18.35 6.66 6.78
CA VAL A 37 19.34 5.71 7.32
C VAL A 37 20.75 6.03 6.84
N GLU A 38 21.72 5.88 7.73
CA GLU A 38 23.14 6.16 7.46
C GLU A 38 23.74 5.13 6.50
N ASN A 39 23.47 3.84 6.71
CA ASN A 39 23.93 2.76 5.85
C ASN A 39 22.74 1.97 5.28
N PRO A 40 22.22 2.34 4.09
CA PRO A 40 21.10 1.65 3.45
C PRO A 40 21.32 0.16 3.21
N SER A 41 22.57 -0.28 3.07
CA SER A 41 22.91 -1.67 2.79
C SER A 41 22.83 -2.58 4.01
N ASP A 42 22.83 -2.04 5.24
CA ASP A 42 22.84 -2.86 6.47
C ASP A 42 21.56 -3.71 6.61
N PRO A 43 21.64 -5.06 6.63
CA PRO A 43 20.48 -5.94 6.79
C PRO A 43 19.72 -5.72 8.10
N THR A 44 20.39 -5.18 9.13
CA THR A 44 19.78 -4.85 10.43
C THR A 44 18.65 -3.83 10.28
N ASN A 45 18.71 -2.95 9.27
CA ASN A 45 17.63 -2.02 8.96
C ASN A 45 16.29 -2.75 8.81
N SER A 46 16.25 -3.86 8.08
CA SER A 46 15.04 -4.66 7.89
C SER A 46 14.45 -5.13 9.22
N VAL A 47 15.30 -5.57 10.15
CA VAL A 47 14.88 -6.06 11.47
C VAL A 47 14.31 -4.91 12.31
N VAL A 48 14.99 -3.76 12.33
CA VAL A 48 14.54 -2.56 13.06
C VAL A 48 13.18 -2.11 12.53
N TYR A 49 13.00 -2.09 11.22
CA TYR A 49 11.74 -1.67 10.61
C TYR A 49 10.60 -2.67 10.82
N VAL A 50 10.85 -3.99 10.73
CA VAL A 50 9.86 -4.99 11.13
C VAL A 50 9.45 -4.78 12.59
N GLY A 51 10.40 -4.53 13.50
CA GLY A 51 10.12 -4.18 14.89
C GLY A 51 9.26 -2.91 15.02
N ALA A 52 9.58 -1.86 14.26
CA ALA A 52 8.82 -0.60 14.26
C ALA A 52 7.38 -0.80 13.75
N ILE A 53 7.19 -1.61 12.70
CA ILE A 53 5.86 -1.97 12.18
C ILE A 53 5.06 -2.70 13.26
N LEU A 54 5.66 -3.67 13.96
CA LEU A 54 5.00 -4.40 15.05
C LEU A 54 4.60 -3.46 16.20
N VAL A 55 5.46 -2.51 16.58
CA VAL A 55 5.16 -1.51 17.62
C VAL A 55 4.02 -0.59 17.17
N ALA A 56 4.07 -0.06 15.95
CA ALA A 56 3.01 0.78 15.40
C ALA A 56 1.67 0.03 15.31
N THR A 57 1.71 -1.25 14.94
CA THR A 57 0.54 -2.12 14.88
C THR A 57 -0.03 -2.37 16.28
N ALA A 58 0.83 -2.68 17.26
CA ALA A 58 0.41 -2.87 18.65
C ALA A 58 -0.22 -1.59 19.24
N PHE A 59 0.35 -0.43 18.93
CA PHE A 59 -0.22 0.86 19.31
C PHE A 59 -1.60 1.09 18.66
N MET A 60 -1.74 0.79 17.37
CA MET A 60 -3.01 0.91 16.65
C MET A 60 -4.08 -0.03 17.22
N LEU A 61 -3.73 -1.29 17.49
CA LEU A 61 -4.62 -2.27 18.12
C LEU A 61 -5.01 -1.85 19.55
N ALA A 62 -4.09 -1.26 20.31
CA ALA A 62 -4.40 -0.70 21.61
C ALA A 62 -5.40 0.47 21.49
N ALA A 63 -5.18 1.39 20.54
CA ALA A 63 -6.10 2.50 20.30
C ALA A 63 -7.52 2.01 19.91
N PHE A 64 -7.63 0.98 19.07
CA PHE A 64 -8.90 0.34 18.73
C PHE A 64 -9.56 -0.30 19.95
N LYS A 65 -8.79 -0.97 20.82
CA LYS A 65 -9.31 -1.57 22.05
C LYS A 65 -9.91 -0.55 23.02
N TYR A 66 -9.52 0.73 22.92
CA TYR A 66 -10.03 1.82 23.73
C TYR A 66 -11.03 2.72 22.98
N ASP A 67 -11.55 2.28 21.83
CA ASP A 67 -12.52 3.01 20.99
C ASP A 67 -12.05 4.45 20.67
N ALA A 68 -10.74 4.63 20.47
CA ALA A 68 -10.12 5.92 20.26
C ALA A 68 -10.18 6.39 18.78
N ASP A 69 -11.34 6.25 18.15
CA ASP A 69 -11.53 6.43 16.69
C ASP A 69 -11.07 7.79 16.18
N VAL A 70 -11.36 8.86 16.92
CA VAL A 70 -10.92 10.22 16.58
C VAL A 70 -9.40 10.34 16.59
N LEU A 71 -8.73 9.67 17.53
CA LEU A 71 -7.27 9.67 17.63
C LEU A 71 -6.66 8.87 16.47
N ILE A 72 -7.23 7.71 16.13
CA ILE A 72 -6.77 6.89 15.00
C ILE A 72 -6.96 7.66 13.69
N ARG A 73 -8.17 8.20 13.44
CA ARG A 73 -8.46 9.01 12.25
C ARG A 73 -7.53 10.22 12.16
N GLY A 74 -7.35 10.94 13.26
CA GLY A 74 -6.43 12.09 13.32
C GLY A 74 -4.99 11.71 13.00
N LEU A 75 -4.47 10.63 13.59
CA LEU A 75 -3.11 10.14 13.37
C LEU A 75 -2.89 9.70 11.93
N VAL A 76 -3.84 8.99 11.33
CA VAL A 76 -3.74 8.51 9.95
C VAL A 76 -3.83 9.66 8.95
N VAL A 77 -4.78 10.58 9.12
CA VAL A 77 -4.89 11.78 8.27
C VAL A 77 -3.64 12.65 8.40
N PHE A 78 -3.13 12.84 9.62
CA PHE A 78 -1.89 13.58 9.85
C PHE A 78 -0.70 12.90 9.14
N SER A 79 -0.49 11.61 9.37
CA SER A 79 0.63 10.86 8.78
C SER A 79 0.56 10.84 7.25
N GLY A 80 -0.62 10.59 6.68
CA GLY A 80 -0.82 10.58 5.22
C GLY A 80 -0.63 11.95 4.58
N THR A 81 -1.11 13.01 5.24
CA THR A 81 -0.89 14.39 4.76
C THR A 81 0.57 14.79 4.90
N TRP A 82 1.24 14.40 5.98
CA TRP A 82 2.65 14.70 6.20
C TRP A 82 3.55 14.02 5.16
N LEU A 83 3.29 12.76 4.83
CA LEU A 83 3.97 12.07 3.73
C LEU A 83 3.67 12.70 2.37
N SER A 84 2.43 13.11 2.14
CA SER A 84 2.05 13.85 0.94
C SER A 84 2.79 15.19 0.83
N PHE A 85 2.98 15.88 1.96
CA PHE A 85 3.77 17.12 2.01
C PHE A 85 5.21 16.89 1.57
N TYR A 86 5.88 15.81 2.01
CA TYR A 86 7.23 15.46 1.54
C TYR A 86 7.29 15.24 0.03
N ALA A 87 6.30 14.56 -0.55
CA ALA A 87 6.23 14.40 -2.01
C ALA A 87 6.01 15.76 -2.71
N LEU A 88 5.13 16.60 -2.19
CA LEU A 88 4.81 17.90 -2.77
C LEU A 88 5.94 18.93 -2.62
N SER A 89 6.72 18.85 -1.54
CA SER A 89 7.78 19.83 -1.23
C SER A 89 8.90 19.84 -2.26
N VAL A 90 9.16 18.70 -2.89
CA VAL A 90 10.21 18.54 -3.92
C VAL A 90 9.67 18.67 -5.34
N VAL A 91 8.36 18.43 -5.55
CA VAL A 91 7.72 18.51 -6.88
C VAL A 91 7.24 19.92 -7.18
N LEU A 92 6.62 20.61 -6.21
CA LEU A 92 6.08 21.93 -6.44
C LEU A 92 7.19 22.99 -6.38
N PRO A 93 7.24 23.94 -7.33
CA PRO A 93 8.21 25.02 -7.27
C PRO A 93 7.95 25.88 -6.03
N ALA A 94 9.02 26.24 -5.31
CA ALA A 94 8.96 27.07 -4.10
C ALA A 94 8.67 28.55 -4.41
N ALA A 95 7.46 28.83 -4.92
CA ALA A 95 7.04 30.17 -5.34
C ALA A 95 7.02 31.19 -4.17
N PHE A 96 6.77 30.70 -2.96
CA PHE A 96 6.90 31.45 -1.71
C PHE A 96 7.23 30.48 -0.57
N THR A 97 7.68 31.00 0.56
CA THR A 97 7.95 30.20 1.76
C THR A 97 6.90 30.47 2.84
N LEU A 98 6.53 29.43 3.57
CA LEU A 98 5.61 29.52 4.72
C LEU A 98 6.23 28.78 5.89
N ALA A 99 6.50 29.49 6.99
CA ALA A 99 7.17 28.94 8.18
C ALA A 99 8.50 28.20 7.88
N GLY A 100 9.25 28.66 6.88
CA GLY A 100 10.52 28.03 6.46
C GLY A 100 10.38 26.84 5.50
N TYR A 101 9.15 26.46 5.15
CA TYR A 101 8.86 25.37 4.21
C TYR A 101 8.40 25.90 2.84
N ASN A 102 8.39 25.02 1.84
CA ASN A 102 7.84 25.27 0.51
C ASN A 102 6.34 25.63 0.64
N GLY A 103 6.02 26.91 0.47
CA GLY A 103 4.70 27.47 0.74
C GLY A 103 3.57 26.82 -0.07
N PRO A 104 3.70 26.67 -1.41
CA PRO A 104 2.76 25.90 -2.21
C PRO A 104 2.52 24.48 -1.69
N ALA A 105 3.58 23.75 -1.31
CA ALA A 105 3.44 22.39 -0.77
C ALA A 105 2.68 22.37 0.56
N VAL A 106 2.93 23.33 1.46
CA VAL A 106 2.18 23.46 2.72
C VAL A 106 0.71 23.73 2.45
N VAL A 107 0.39 24.67 1.54
CA VAL A 107 -1.01 25.01 1.22
C VAL A 107 -1.76 23.81 0.65
N VAL A 108 -1.15 23.08 -0.30
CA VAL A 108 -1.77 21.89 -0.89
C VAL A 108 -1.93 20.79 0.15
N ALA A 109 -0.91 20.52 0.98
CA ALA A 109 -1.01 19.51 2.03
C ALA A 109 -2.13 19.85 3.04
N LEU A 110 -2.23 21.10 3.49
CA LEU A 110 -3.33 21.53 4.37
C LEU A 110 -4.70 21.38 3.70
N ALA A 111 -4.80 21.69 2.41
CA ALA A 111 -6.03 21.47 1.65
C ALA A 111 -6.41 19.98 1.58
N LEU A 112 -5.45 19.08 1.38
CA LEU A 112 -5.67 17.63 1.42
C LEU A 112 -6.13 17.16 2.80
N ALA A 113 -5.50 17.63 3.89
CA ALA A 113 -5.96 17.33 5.25
C ALA A 113 -7.40 17.78 5.49
N VAL A 114 -7.74 19.02 5.11
CA VAL A 114 -9.11 19.53 5.26
C VAL A 114 -10.09 18.72 4.42
N ALA A 115 -9.73 18.38 3.18
CA ALA A 115 -10.55 17.54 2.32
C ALA A 115 -10.84 16.16 2.95
N LEU A 116 -9.84 15.49 3.52
CA LEU A 116 -10.03 14.20 4.20
C LEU A 116 -10.86 14.30 5.49
N LEU A 117 -10.80 15.43 6.20
CA LEU A 117 -11.58 15.62 7.43
C LEU A 117 -13.04 15.96 7.15
N VAL A 118 -13.29 16.80 6.13
CA VAL A 118 -14.62 17.37 5.85
C VAL A 118 -15.37 16.58 4.78
N TYR A 119 -14.68 16.03 3.79
CA TYR A 119 -15.30 15.39 2.62
C TYR A 119 -14.48 14.19 2.09
N PRO A 120 -14.40 13.09 2.87
CA PRO A 120 -13.63 11.90 2.51
C PRO A 120 -14.36 11.03 1.47
N GLU A 121 -14.58 11.53 0.26
CA GLU A 121 -15.04 10.70 -0.85
C GLU A 121 -13.94 9.78 -1.37
N TRP A 122 -14.32 8.68 -2.03
CA TRP A 122 -13.38 7.66 -2.52
C TRP A 122 -12.25 8.25 -3.38
N TYR A 123 -12.55 9.21 -4.26
CA TYR A 123 -11.53 9.82 -5.12
C TYR A 123 -10.59 10.78 -4.36
N VAL A 124 -11.04 11.37 -3.25
CA VAL A 124 -10.19 12.17 -2.36
C VAL A 124 -9.24 11.25 -1.59
N ILE A 125 -9.79 10.16 -1.05
CA ILE A 125 -9.05 9.11 -0.35
C ILE A 125 -8.00 8.50 -1.28
N ASP A 126 -8.37 8.13 -2.50
CA ASP A 126 -7.46 7.54 -3.49
C ASP A 126 -6.40 8.52 -3.96
N ALA A 127 -6.75 9.80 -4.20
CA ALA A 127 -5.77 10.80 -4.59
C ALA A 127 -4.71 11.02 -3.50
N VAL A 128 -5.13 11.14 -2.24
CA VAL A 128 -4.19 11.26 -1.12
C VAL A 128 -3.45 9.95 -0.88
N GLY A 129 -4.11 8.80 -0.99
CA GLY A 129 -3.52 7.48 -0.84
C GLY A 129 -2.43 7.23 -1.88
N VAL A 130 -2.66 7.56 -3.15
CA VAL A 130 -1.66 7.48 -4.22
C VAL A 130 -0.47 8.39 -3.91
N LEU A 131 -0.70 9.65 -3.55
CA LEU A 131 0.37 10.60 -3.24
C LEU A 131 1.20 10.17 -2.02
N MET A 132 0.51 9.74 -0.95
CA MET A 132 1.13 9.13 0.23
C MET A 132 1.93 7.89 -0.15
N GLY A 133 1.40 7.04 -1.02
CA GLY A 133 2.05 5.82 -1.49
C GLY A 133 3.31 6.10 -2.30
N MET A 134 3.26 7.09 -3.21
CA MET A 134 4.42 7.56 -3.97
C MET A 134 5.53 8.02 -3.01
N GLY A 135 5.19 8.89 -2.05
CA GLY A 135 6.14 9.43 -1.08
C GLY A 135 6.71 8.35 -0.15
N ALA A 136 5.87 7.48 0.39
CA ALA A 136 6.30 6.38 1.26
C ALA A 136 7.23 5.40 0.52
N ALA A 137 6.83 4.96 -0.69
CA ALA A 137 7.63 4.04 -1.46
C ALA A 137 8.97 4.64 -1.90
N ALA A 138 9.00 5.93 -2.28
CA ALA A 138 10.24 6.62 -2.58
C ALA A 138 11.15 6.73 -1.34
N LEU A 139 10.61 7.16 -0.20
CA LEU A 139 11.38 7.34 1.04
C LEU A 139 11.97 6.02 1.54
N PHE A 140 11.19 4.94 1.51
CA PHE A 140 11.72 3.61 1.83
C PHE A 140 12.69 3.11 0.76
N GLY A 141 12.40 3.32 -0.51
CA GLY A 141 13.23 2.85 -1.62
C GLY A 141 14.63 3.46 -1.65
N ILE A 142 14.77 4.74 -1.28
CA ILE A 142 16.08 5.41 -1.13
C ILE A 142 16.77 5.06 0.19
N SER A 143 16.03 4.53 1.17
CA SER A 143 16.55 4.23 2.51
C SER A 143 16.90 2.74 2.67
N PHE A 144 16.39 1.86 1.84
CA PHE A 144 16.75 0.44 1.88
C PHE A 144 17.55 0.06 0.64
N GLY A 145 18.78 -0.37 0.86
CA GLY A 145 19.57 -1.05 -0.17
C GLY A 145 18.94 -2.36 -0.61
N LEU A 146 19.54 -2.99 -1.62
CA LEU A 146 18.99 -4.16 -2.29
C LEU A 146 18.72 -5.32 -1.31
N LEU A 147 19.72 -5.66 -0.48
CA LEU A 147 19.60 -6.75 0.49
C LEU A 147 18.50 -6.47 1.54
N PRO A 148 18.50 -5.32 2.25
CA PRO A 148 17.43 -5.01 3.19
C PRO A 148 16.03 -4.97 2.57
N ALA A 149 15.88 -4.42 1.36
CA ALA A 149 14.61 -4.40 0.64
C ALA A 149 14.12 -5.83 0.36
N ILE A 150 14.97 -6.70 -0.20
CA ILE A 150 14.61 -8.10 -0.49
C ILE A 150 14.22 -8.84 0.80
N LEU A 151 14.97 -8.66 1.89
CA LEU A 151 14.67 -9.28 3.18
C LEU A 151 13.32 -8.81 3.73
N LEU A 152 13.08 -7.49 3.73
CA LEU A 152 11.81 -6.90 4.18
C LEU A 152 10.63 -7.47 3.39
N LEU A 153 10.71 -7.42 2.05
CA LEU A 153 9.66 -7.93 1.17
C LEU A 153 9.39 -9.42 1.37
N THR A 154 10.46 -10.21 1.55
CA THR A 154 10.37 -11.65 1.79
C THR A 154 9.70 -11.96 3.13
N VAL A 155 10.10 -11.28 4.21
CA VAL A 155 9.51 -11.47 5.55
C VAL A 155 8.03 -11.12 5.53
N LEU A 156 7.65 -10.01 4.91
CA LEU A 156 6.25 -9.60 4.81
C LEU A 156 5.42 -10.56 3.95
N ALA A 157 5.97 -11.05 2.83
CA ALA A 157 5.32 -12.06 2.01
C ALA A 157 5.10 -13.37 2.78
N VAL A 158 6.12 -13.85 3.51
CA VAL A 158 6.01 -15.06 4.32
C VAL A 158 4.98 -14.88 5.44
N TYR A 159 4.98 -13.74 6.11
CA TYR A 159 4.00 -13.42 7.13
C TYR A 159 2.56 -13.45 6.59
N ASP A 160 2.31 -12.79 5.46
CA ASP A 160 0.98 -12.77 4.81
C ASP A 160 0.54 -14.19 4.38
N ALA A 161 1.45 -14.98 3.80
CA ALA A 161 1.17 -16.38 3.46
C ALA A 161 0.78 -17.22 4.68
N ILE A 162 1.50 -17.06 5.80
CA ILE A 162 1.20 -17.78 7.05
C ILE A 162 -0.13 -17.31 7.64
N SER A 163 -0.39 -16.01 7.63
CA SER A 163 -1.62 -15.42 8.15
C SER A 163 -2.86 -15.90 7.38
N VAL A 164 -2.76 -15.97 6.04
CA VAL A 164 -3.88 -16.35 5.18
C VAL A 164 -4.09 -17.87 5.11
N TYR A 165 -3.03 -18.66 4.88
CA TYR A 165 -3.17 -20.10 4.67
C TYR A 165 -2.97 -20.94 5.94
N GLY A 166 -2.30 -20.39 6.95
CA GLY A 166 -1.99 -21.09 8.19
C GLY A 166 -3.02 -20.84 9.27
N THR A 167 -3.16 -19.59 9.70
CA THR A 167 -3.98 -19.24 10.87
C THR A 167 -5.41 -18.80 10.53
N GLU A 168 -5.70 -18.52 9.25
CA GLU A 168 -6.99 -17.99 8.76
C GLU A 168 -7.51 -16.76 9.54
N HIS A 169 -6.67 -16.11 10.35
CA HIS A 169 -7.08 -15.14 11.37
C HIS A 169 -7.53 -13.79 10.76
N MET A 170 -7.22 -13.56 9.48
CA MET A 170 -7.74 -12.43 8.70
C MET A 170 -9.24 -12.57 8.38
N LEU A 171 -9.81 -13.78 8.48
CA LEU A 171 -11.23 -14.04 8.23
C LEU A 171 -12.13 -13.75 9.46
N SER A 172 -11.56 -13.47 10.64
CA SER A 172 -12.30 -13.27 11.90
C SER A 172 -12.14 -11.88 12.55
N LEU A 173 -11.47 -10.92 11.90
CA LEU A 173 -11.18 -9.57 12.46
C LEU A 173 -11.75 -8.40 11.64
N ALA A 174 -12.82 -8.62 10.87
CA ALA A 174 -13.46 -7.56 10.10
C ALA A 174 -14.58 -6.90 10.90
N SER A 175 -14.26 -5.96 11.80
CA SER A 175 -15.30 -5.10 12.40
C SER A 175 -14.86 -3.73 12.96
N GLY A 176 -13.60 -3.30 12.81
CA GLY A 176 -13.15 -2.02 13.42
C GLY A 176 -12.47 -0.99 12.52
N VAL A 177 -11.95 -1.39 11.35
CA VAL A 177 -11.03 -0.52 10.57
C VAL A 177 -11.72 0.18 9.39
N MET A 178 -12.86 -0.32 8.91
CA MET A 178 -13.48 0.18 7.68
C MET A 178 -14.35 1.43 7.87
N ASP A 179 -14.76 1.75 9.11
CA ASP A 179 -15.65 2.88 9.39
C ASP A 179 -14.90 4.22 9.50
N LEU A 180 -13.57 4.16 9.61
CA LEU A 180 -12.73 5.34 9.83
C LEU A 180 -12.52 6.19 8.56
N LYS A 181 -12.85 5.67 7.37
CA LYS A 181 -12.76 6.38 6.07
C LYS A 181 -11.40 7.07 5.85
N VAL A 182 -10.31 6.34 6.08
CA VAL A 182 -8.93 6.85 6.06
C VAL A 182 -8.14 6.40 4.82
N PRO A 183 -7.13 7.17 4.35
CA PRO A 183 -6.35 6.87 3.13
C PRO A 183 -5.29 5.77 3.31
N VAL A 184 -5.66 4.66 3.96
CA VAL A 184 -4.84 3.44 4.08
C VAL A 184 -5.36 2.31 3.19
N VAL A 185 -6.55 2.50 2.62
CA VAL A 185 -7.21 1.60 1.67
C VAL A 185 -7.57 2.41 0.43
N LEU A 186 -7.23 1.88 -0.73
CA LEU A 186 -7.64 2.40 -2.03
C LEU A 186 -8.98 1.78 -2.42
N VAL A 187 -9.88 2.60 -2.95
CA VAL A 187 -11.29 2.26 -3.18
C VAL A 187 -11.61 2.37 -4.67
N VAL A 188 -11.78 1.23 -5.33
CA VAL A 188 -12.12 1.17 -6.75
C VAL A 188 -13.61 0.87 -6.92
N PRO A 189 -14.45 1.88 -7.28
CA PRO A 189 -15.88 1.67 -7.44
C PRO A 189 -16.22 0.81 -8.67
N LEU A 190 -17.25 -0.03 -8.57
CA LEU A 190 -17.78 -0.80 -9.71
C LEU A 190 -18.82 -0.03 -10.53
N THR A 191 -19.35 1.06 -9.99
CA THR A 191 -20.33 1.94 -10.65
C THR A 191 -19.98 3.41 -10.42
N TRP A 192 -20.33 4.27 -11.38
CA TRP A 192 -20.05 5.71 -11.31
C TRP A 192 -20.91 6.47 -10.30
N SER A 193 -22.03 5.88 -9.88
CA SER A 193 -22.91 6.42 -8.84
C SER A 193 -22.47 6.02 -7.43
N TYR A 194 -21.32 5.35 -7.29
CA TYR A 194 -20.81 4.95 -5.99
C TYR A 194 -20.35 6.16 -5.19
N SER A 195 -20.89 6.28 -3.97
CA SER A 195 -20.55 7.29 -2.98
C SER A 195 -19.98 6.58 -1.76
N TYR A 196 -18.79 6.99 -1.33
CA TYR A 196 -18.18 6.41 -0.13
C TYR A 196 -18.74 7.04 1.14
N LEU A 197 -19.43 8.19 1.01
CA LEU A 197 -20.16 8.83 2.09
C LEU A 197 -21.48 8.10 2.39
N ASP A 198 -22.18 7.62 1.35
CA ASP A 198 -23.51 6.98 1.48
C ASP A 198 -23.45 5.48 1.77
N GLY A 199 -22.30 4.84 1.59
CA GLY A 199 -22.13 3.44 1.95
C GLY A 199 -22.09 3.27 3.47
N GLU A 200 -23.17 2.74 4.04
CA GLU A 200 -23.03 1.79 5.15
C GLU A 200 -22.13 0.67 4.63
N THR A 201 -20.97 0.54 5.25
CA THR A 201 -20.01 -0.52 4.99
C THR A 201 -20.76 -1.84 5.07
N ALA A 202 -20.89 -2.53 3.93
CA ALA A 202 -21.68 -3.75 3.78
C ALA A 202 -21.13 -4.91 4.65
N THR A 203 -21.47 -4.86 5.93
CA THR A 203 -21.66 -5.93 6.89
C THR A 203 -22.39 -5.32 8.09
N ASP A 204 -23.64 -4.90 7.89
CA ASP A 204 -24.58 -4.90 8.98
C ASP A 204 -25.67 -5.93 8.66
N GLY A 205 -25.69 -7.00 9.43
CA GLY A 205 -26.80 -7.93 9.41
C GLY A 205 -28.00 -7.18 9.95
N GLY A 206 -28.88 -6.78 9.04
CA GLY A 206 -29.90 -5.76 9.30
C GLY A 206 -30.58 -5.88 10.66
N GLU A 207 -30.51 -4.80 11.43
CA GLU A 207 -31.53 -4.46 12.40
C GLU A 207 -32.80 -4.07 11.62
N GLN A 208 -33.68 -5.06 11.38
CA GLN A 208 -35.09 -4.77 11.19
C GLN A 208 -35.77 -4.84 12.56
N ASP A 209 -36.20 -3.68 13.03
CA ASP A 209 -37.20 -3.52 14.08
C ASP A 209 -38.40 -4.46 13.82
N GLY A 210 -38.68 -5.33 14.78
CA GLY A 210 -39.86 -6.21 14.80
C GLY A 210 -40.09 -6.76 16.21
N GLU A 211 -41.12 -6.27 16.86
CA GLU A 211 -41.58 -6.63 18.21
C GLU A 211 -41.86 -8.14 18.40
N ASP A 212 -41.63 -8.60 19.64
CA ASP A 212 -42.25 -9.71 20.37
C ASP A 212 -42.26 -11.14 19.80
N GLY A 213 -41.56 -12.06 20.49
CA GLY A 213 -41.87 -13.49 20.44
C GLY A 213 -40.75 -14.39 20.96
N ALA A 214 -40.80 -14.74 22.25
CA ALA A 214 -39.95 -15.77 22.84
C ALA A 214 -40.21 -17.14 22.19
N VAL A 215 -39.18 -17.77 21.58
CA VAL A 215 -39.14 -19.23 21.36
C VAL A 215 -37.69 -19.74 21.45
N ASP A 216 -37.57 -20.87 22.13
CA ASP A 216 -36.40 -21.56 22.63
C ASP A 216 -35.26 -21.83 21.64
N GLY A 217 -34.05 -21.82 22.20
CA GLY A 217 -32.82 -22.17 21.52
C GLY A 217 -32.70 -23.67 21.32
N GLU A 218 -32.46 -24.06 20.06
CA GLU A 218 -31.61 -25.20 19.67
C GLU A 218 -31.38 -25.30 18.14
N ASP A 219 -32.10 -24.52 17.32
CA ASP A 219 -31.92 -24.50 15.84
C ASP A 219 -31.08 -23.33 15.28
N ALA A 220 -30.52 -22.45 16.12
CA ALA A 220 -29.74 -21.28 15.69
C ALA A 220 -28.32 -21.61 15.14
N MET A 221 -27.82 -22.85 15.33
CA MET A 221 -26.44 -23.23 14.99
C MET A 221 -26.24 -23.65 13.52
N LYS A 222 -27.27 -23.64 12.67
CA LYS A 222 -27.13 -24.03 11.25
C LYS A 222 -27.41 -22.94 10.23
N ALA A 223 -27.76 -21.73 10.65
CA ALA A 223 -28.11 -20.63 9.75
C ALA A 223 -27.01 -19.57 9.54
N SER A 224 -25.98 -19.47 10.39
CA SER A 224 -24.95 -18.42 10.26
C SER A 224 -23.79 -18.73 9.28
N ALA A 225 -23.87 -19.85 8.55
CA ALA A 225 -22.82 -20.29 7.60
C ALA A 225 -23.09 -19.90 6.13
N ARG A 226 -24.16 -19.15 5.84
CA ARG A 226 -24.50 -18.60 4.52
C ARG A 226 -25.08 -17.22 4.82
N GLU A 227 -24.44 -16.09 4.51
CA GLU A 227 -24.14 -15.60 3.18
C GLU A 227 -22.96 -14.63 3.28
N ARG A 228 -21.81 -14.99 2.71
CA ARG A 228 -20.81 -14.00 2.30
C ARG A 228 -21.34 -13.44 0.98
N PRO A 229 -21.49 -12.11 0.79
CA PRO A 229 -21.96 -11.59 -0.50
C PRO A 229 -21.05 -12.11 -1.60
N GLU A 230 -21.65 -12.64 -2.66
CA GLU A 230 -20.94 -13.11 -3.84
C GLU A 230 -20.04 -11.97 -4.37
N PRO A 231 -18.88 -12.25 -4.98
CA PRO A 231 -18.00 -11.21 -5.53
C PRO A 231 -18.69 -10.25 -6.52
N ALA A 232 -19.89 -10.60 -7.00
CA ALA A 232 -20.74 -9.80 -7.87
C ALA A 232 -21.60 -8.75 -7.13
N ASP A 233 -21.80 -8.89 -5.81
CA ASP A 233 -22.64 -8.01 -4.98
C ASP A 233 -21.83 -6.93 -4.24
N ARG A 234 -20.51 -6.88 -4.43
CA ARG A 234 -19.66 -5.81 -3.86
C ARG A 234 -19.70 -4.58 -4.76
N ASP A 235 -20.10 -3.43 -4.24
CA ASP A 235 -20.14 -2.18 -5.02
C ASP A 235 -18.77 -1.52 -5.25
N ALA A 236 -17.73 -1.94 -4.51
CA ALA A 236 -16.36 -1.49 -4.67
C ALA A 236 -15.31 -2.57 -4.34
N PHE A 237 -14.11 -2.43 -4.92
CA PHE A 237 -12.91 -3.20 -4.56
C PHE A 237 -12.04 -2.38 -3.60
N TYR A 238 -11.67 -2.98 -2.48
CA TYR A 238 -10.79 -2.40 -1.47
C TYR A 238 -9.42 -3.05 -1.52
N ILE A 239 -8.36 -2.25 -1.55
CA ILE A 239 -6.97 -2.72 -1.61
C ILE A 239 -6.13 -1.95 -0.62
N GLY A 240 -5.31 -2.64 0.16
CA GLY A 240 -4.41 -1.96 1.10
C GLY A 240 -3.40 -1.10 0.35
N LEU A 241 -3.20 0.16 0.78
CA LEU A 241 -2.17 1.01 0.20
C LEU A 241 -0.77 0.38 0.33
N GLY A 242 -0.55 -0.34 1.44
CA GLY A 242 0.68 -1.10 1.69
C GLY A 242 1.01 -2.10 0.58
N ASP A 243 0.01 -2.73 -0.05
CA ASP A 243 0.21 -3.71 -1.12
C ASP A 243 0.80 -3.09 -2.38
N ALA A 244 0.52 -1.81 -2.63
CA ALA A 244 1.16 -1.05 -3.70
C ALA A 244 2.55 -0.53 -3.28
N VAL A 245 2.68 -0.07 -2.03
CA VAL A 245 3.93 0.53 -1.53
C VAL A 245 5.06 -0.48 -1.37
N MET A 246 4.79 -1.64 -0.75
CA MET A 246 5.82 -2.63 -0.40
C MET A 246 6.64 -3.12 -1.60
N PRO A 247 6.04 -3.64 -2.69
CA PRO A 247 6.82 -4.06 -3.86
C PRO A 247 7.56 -2.87 -4.52
N THR A 248 6.98 -1.67 -4.46
CA THR A 248 7.58 -0.44 -5.02
C THR A 248 8.87 -0.04 -4.30
N VAL A 249 9.03 -0.39 -3.02
CA VAL A 249 10.29 -0.16 -2.30
C VAL A 249 11.47 -0.80 -3.03
N LEU A 250 11.32 -2.05 -3.49
CA LEU A 250 12.37 -2.73 -4.26
C LEU A 250 12.54 -2.11 -5.66
N VAL A 251 11.45 -1.68 -6.30
CA VAL A 251 11.50 -1.00 -7.61
C VAL A 251 12.36 0.26 -7.54
N VAL A 252 12.15 1.09 -6.52
CA VAL A 252 12.96 2.32 -6.31
C VAL A 252 14.38 1.97 -5.86
N SER A 253 14.54 1.04 -4.91
CA SER A 253 15.85 0.59 -4.43
C SER A 253 16.74 0.06 -5.56
N ALA A 254 16.18 -0.74 -6.48
CA ALA A 254 16.88 -1.22 -7.66
C ALA A 254 17.33 -0.09 -8.60
N GLY A 255 16.53 0.98 -8.68
CA GLY A 255 16.88 2.16 -9.47
C GLY A 255 17.98 3.02 -8.86
N VAL A 256 18.02 3.08 -7.52
CA VAL A 256 18.93 3.94 -6.75
C VAL A 256 20.28 3.26 -6.50
N PHE A 257 20.29 1.97 -6.18
CA PHE A 257 21.46 1.27 -5.66
C PHE A 257 22.17 0.35 -6.68
N LEU A 258 21.61 0.12 -7.88
CA LEU A 258 22.33 -0.54 -8.98
C LEU A 258 22.96 0.50 -9.92
N GLU A 259 24.04 1.11 -9.45
CA GLU A 259 24.72 2.23 -10.12
C GLU A 259 25.25 1.88 -11.53
N ASP A 260 25.63 0.61 -11.75
CA ASP A 260 26.17 0.14 -13.04
C ASP A 260 25.11 -0.06 -14.13
N THR A 261 23.83 0.19 -13.82
CA THR A 261 22.74 0.07 -14.79
C THR A 261 22.25 1.44 -15.27
N PRO A 262 22.31 1.74 -16.58
CA PRO A 262 21.89 3.04 -17.08
C PRO A 262 20.37 3.23 -16.92
N ALA A 263 19.98 4.46 -16.59
CA ALA A 263 18.58 4.85 -16.58
C ALA A 263 17.99 4.81 -18.00
N LEU A 264 16.78 4.28 -18.13
CA LEU A 264 16.02 4.18 -19.38
C LEU A 264 15.33 5.49 -19.76
N VAL A 265 15.06 6.35 -18.78
CA VAL A 265 14.43 7.66 -18.94
C VAL A 265 15.28 8.71 -18.23
N GLU A 266 15.61 9.80 -18.93
CA GLU A 266 16.41 10.90 -18.38
C GLU A 266 15.83 11.45 -17.08
N ASN A 267 16.70 11.80 -16.13
CA ASN A 267 16.35 12.34 -14.81
C ASN A 267 15.49 11.41 -13.92
N THR A 268 15.40 10.12 -14.23
CA THR A 268 14.72 9.14 -13.37
C THR A 268 15.68 8.04 -12.95
N VAL A 269 15.31 7.30 -11.89
CA VAL A 269 16.02 6.08 -11.46
C VAL A 269 15.48 4.83 -12.17
N MET A 270 14.76 4.97 -13.28
CA MET A 270 14.15 3.84 -13.97
C MET A 270 15.19 3.06 -14.77
N THR A 271 15.88 2.13 -14.13
CA THR A 271 16.82 1.19 -14.75
C THR A 271 16.08 -0.04 -15.31
N LEU A 272 16.76 -0.87 -16.11
CA LEU A 272 16.16 -2.12 -16.59
C LEU A 272 15.69 -3.04 -15.44
N PRO A 273 16.47 -3.27 -14.36
CA PRO A 273 16.02 -4.05 -13.20
C PRO A 273 14.82 -3.42 -12.48
N ALA A 274 14.77 -2.09 -12.35
CA ALA A 274 13.63 -1.39 -11.76
C ALA A 274 12.35 -1.56 -12.60
N LEU A 275 12.47 -1.44 -13.93
CA LEU A 275 11.34 -1.63 -14.84
C LEU A 275 10.82 -3.06 -14.81
N THR A 276 11.70 -4.06 -14.84
CA THR A 276 11.27 -5.46 -14.80
C THR A 276 10.71 -5.85 -13.42
N ALA A 277 11.20 -5.25 -12.33
CA ALA A 277 10.59 -5.38 -11.00
C ALA A 277 9.16 -4.85 -10.99
N LEU A 278 8.95 -3.65 -11.54
CA LEU A 278 7.63 -3.02 -11.68
C LEU A 278 6.68 -3.92 -12.49
N VAL A 279 7.14 -4.40 -13.66
CA VAL A 279 6.36 -5.32 -14.50
C VAL A 279 6.06 -6.62 -13.75
N GLY A 280 7.02 -7.14 -12.99
CA GLY A 280 6.85 -8.31 -12.14
C GLY A 280 5.74 -8.13 -11.10
N THR A 281 5.67 -6.97 -10.43
CA THR A 281 4.59 -6.62 -9.51
C THR A 281 3.24 -6.60 -10.21
N LEU A 282 3.14 -6.01 -11.40
CA LEU A 282 1.88 -5.97 -12.16
C LEU A 282 1.43 -7.36 -12.62
N VAL A 283 2.37 -8.23 -13.03
CA VAL A 283 2.07 -9.63 -13.35
C VAL A 283 1.56 -10.36 -12.09
N GLY A 284 2.21 -10.15 -10.95
CA GLY A 284 1.75 -10.66 -9.65
C GLY A 284 0.33 -10.20 -9.31
N LEU A 285 0.04 -8.92 -9.51
CA LEU A 285 -1.29 -8.33 -9.30
C LEU A 285 -2.33 -8.91 -10.25
N LEU A 286 -2.01 -9.10 -11.53
CA LEU A 286 -2.91 -9.74 -12.50
C LEU A 286 -3.26 -11.18 -12.10
N VAL A 287 -2.29 -11.94 -11.60
CA VAL A 287 -2.51 -13.30 -11.10
C VAL A 287 -3.39 -13.26 -9.85
N LEU A 288 -3.12 -12.35 -8.92
CA LEU A 288 -3.91 -12.16 -7.69
C LEU A 288 -5.36 -11.81 -8.02
N VAL A 289 -5.59 -10.80 -8.86
CA VAL A 289 -6.93 -10.39 -9.30
C VAL A 289 -7.65 -11.56 -9.98
N ARG A 290 -6.95 -12.34 -10.82
CA ARG A 290 -7.53 -13.54 -11.44
C ARG A 290 -7.96 -14.58 -10.41
N PHE A 291 -7.24 -14.75 -9.30
CA PHE A 291 -7.62 -15.68 -8.23
C PHE A 291 -8.78 -15.16 -7.38
N VAL A 292 -8.76 -13.87 -7.03
CA VAL A 292 -9.86 -13.20 -6.31
C VAL A 292 -11.15 -13.27 -7.12
N MET A 293 -11.09 -13.02 -8.43
CA MET A 293 -12.24 -13.14 -9.34
C MET A 293 -12.78 -14.58 -9.45
N LYS A 294 -12.00 -15.60 -9.06
CA LYS A 294 -12.45 -17.00 -8.96
C LYS A 294 -12.99 -17.36 -7.58
N GLY A 295 -13.19 -16.38 -6.68
CA GLY A 295 -13.72 -16.58 -5.34
C GLY A 295 -12.73 -17.23 -4.36
N ARG A 296 -11.43 -17.28 -4.69
CA ARG A 296 -10.41 -17.85 -3.80
C ARG A 296 -9.74 -16.72 -3.02
N ALA A 297 -9.87 -16.73 -1.69
CA ALA A 297 -9.00 -15.93 -0.84
C ALA A 297 -7.54 -16.37 -1.07
N HIS A 298 -6.64 -15.42 -1.23
CA HIS A 298 -5.21 -15.65 -1.46
C HIS A 298 -4.41 -14.58 -0.74
N ALA A 299 -3.24 -14.97 -0.26
CA ALA A 299 -2.23 -14.05 0.25
C ALA A 299 -1.77 -13.12 -0.90
N GLY A 300 -1.89 -11.82 -0.68
CA GLY A 300 -1.58 -10.80 -1.69
C GLY A 300 -0.08 -10.57 -1.82
N LEU A 301 0.61 -10.33 -0.70
CA LEU A 301 2.03 -9.96 -0.69
C LEU A 301 2.95 -11.02 -1.31
N PRO A 302 2.73 -12.35 -1.16
CA PRO A 302 3.53 -13.35 -1.88
C PRO A 302 3.54 -13.17 -3.39
N LEU A 303 2.40 -12.85 -4.00
CA LEU A 303 2.32 -12.64 -5.44
C LEU A 303 2.91 -11.30 -5.86
N LEU A 304 2.66 -10.25 -5.08
CA LEU A 304 3.13 -8.89 -5.38
C LEU A 304 4.63 -8.73 -5.14
N ASN A 305 5.11 -9.04 -3.94
CA ASN A 305 6.52 -8.96 -3.56
C ASN A 305 7.34 -10.03 -4.28
N GLY A 306 6.80 -11.26 -4.40
CA GLY A 306 7.46 -12.33 -5.15
C GLY A 306 7.58 -11.98 -6.65
N GLY A 307 6.54 -11.36 -7.22
CA GLY A 307 6.58 -10.81 -8.58
C GLY A 307 7.64 -9.72 -8.73
N ALA A 308 7.70 -8.78 -7.78
CA ALA A 308 8.71 -7.71 -7.76
C ALA A 308 10.14 -8.28 -7.70
N ILE A 309 10.42 -9.17 -6.76
CA ILE A 309 11.73 -9.81 -6.57
C ILE A 309 12.10 -10.64 -7.81
N GLY A 310 11.19 -11.45 -8.33
CA GLY A 310 11.43 -12.27 -9.51
C GLY A 310 11.71 -11.41 -10.75
N GLY A 311 10.90 -10.37 -10.98
CA GLY A 311 11.09 -9.42 -12.06
C GLY A 311 12.40 -8.65 -11.96
N TYR A 312 12.74 -8.20 -10.74
CA TYR A 312 14.00 -7.54 -10.42
C TYR A 312 15.21 -8.41 -10.79
N LEU A 313 15.25 -9.65 -10.28
CA LEU A 313 16.38 -10.56 -10.50
C LEU A 313 16.55 -10.92 -11.99
N VAL A 314 15.44 -11.12 -12.71
CA VAL A 314 15.49 -11.33 -14.16
C VAL A 314 16.08 -10.11 -14.86
N GLY A 315 15.64 -8.90 -14.52
CA GLY A 315 16.19 -7.67 -15.11
C GLY A 315 17.66 -7.44 -14.77
N ALA A 316 18.08 -7.72 -13.55
CA ALA A 316 19.47 -7.63 -13.13
C ALA A 316 20.38 -8.54 -13.97
N VAL A 317 19.98 -9.81 -14.14
CA VAL A 317 20.74 -10.76 -14.98
C VAL A 317 20.76 -10.32 -16.45
N LEU A 318 19.64 -9.81 -16.98
CA LEU A 318 19.57 -9.30 -18.36
C LEU A 318 20.42 -8.03 -18.56
N ALA A 319 20.57 -7.21 -17.52
CA ALA A 319 21.46 -6.05 -17.50
C ALA A 319 22.94 -6.42 -17.34
N GLY A 320 23.27 -7.71 -17.14
CA GLY A 320 24.63 -8.18 -16.93
C GLY A 320 25.13 -8.07 -15.49
N VAL A 321 24.26 -7.75 -14.53
CA VAL A 321 24.62 -7.64 -13.11
C VAL A 321 24.80 -9.04 -12.50
N PRO A 322 25.95 -9.33 -11.86
CA PRO A 322 26.16 -10.58 -11.14
C PRO A 322 25.12 -10.79 -10.03
N LEU A 323 24.66 -12.03 -9.83
CA LEU A 323 23.64 -12.33 -8.81
C LEU A 323 24.05 -11.92 -7.39
N LEU A 324 25.33 -12.00 -7.03
CA LEU A 324 25.80 -11.58 -5.72
C LEU A 324 25.63 -10.07 -5.50
N GLU A 325 25.84 -9.28 -6.55
CA GLU A 325 25.65 -7.84 -6.53
C GLU A 325 24.15 -7.49 -6.53
N ALA A 326 23.37 -8.16 -7.38
CA ALA A 326 21.91 -8.01 -7.42
C ALA A 326 21.24 -8.37 -6.07
N LEU A 327 21.79 -9.32 -5.32
CA LEU A 327 21.30 -9.66 -3.98
C LEU A 327 21.82 -8.72 -2.89
N GLY A 328 22.69 -7.75 -3.21
CA GLY A 328 23.35 -6.88 -2.26
C GLY A 328 24.35 -7.60 -1.35
N LEU A 329 24.79 -8.80 -1.72
CA LEU A 329 25.69 -9.65 -0.94
C LEU A 329 27.17 -9.42 -1.25
N ALA A 330 27.49 -8.85 -2.40
CA ALA A 330 28.87 -8.64 -2.85
C ALA A 330 29.73 -7.85 -1.86
N GLN A 331 29.14 -6.91 -1.10
CA GLN A 331 29.84 -6.09 -0.10
C GLN A 331 30.21 -6.84 1.20
N TYR A 332 29.71 -8.06 1.41
CA TYR A 332 29.95 -8.87 2.61
C TYR A 332 30.94 -10.02 2.40
N LEU A 333 31.50 -10.16 1.19
CA LEU A 333 32.43 -11.20 0.80
C LEU A 333 33.83 -10.63 0.60
#